data_AF-A0A0N4XL24-F1
#
_entry.id   AF-A0A0N4XL24-F1
#
_cell.length_a   1.000
_cell.length_b   1.000
_cell.length_c   1.000
_cell.angle_alpha   90.00
_cell.angle_beta   90.00
_cell.angle_gamma   90.00
#
_symmetry.space_group_name_H-M   'P 1'
#
loop_
_entity.id
_entity.type
_entity.pdbx_description
1 polymer ?
#
loop_
_entity_poly.entity_id
_entity_poly.type
_entity_poly.pdbx_seq_one_letter_code
_entity_poly.pdbx_strand_id
1 'polypeptide(L)'
;MLSNVAVMVVWYKDDILIFNGTSFVKSTLDENSYKIQHNVEVDFEKGCTGTCDDTKPCPVGTSCVDNQCCTCSREEFTLVLRNLSFEDSGRYKCQISNQSEQLEFQVEVLESGLKGGFHENISYDHSECCQEKGISPLCRAMCKPSEMAEHHFDPTSCKTDDYKNFLSCATDNGNRSHV
;
A
#
# COMPACT_ATOMS: atom_id res chain seq x y z
N MET A 1 0.93 -6.95 32.53
CA MET A 1 0.75 -8.21 31.76
C MET A 1 1.62 -8.09 30.53
N LEU A 2 2.45 -9.10 30.27
CA LEU A 2 3.48 -9.11 29.23
C LEU A 2 2.83 -9.23 27.85
N SER A 3 2.87 -8.19 27.01
CA SER A 3 2.54 -8.30 25.58
C SER A 3 3.83 -8.46 24.79
N ASN A 4 4.12 -9.71 24.43
CA ASN A 4 5.36 -10.15 23.82
C ASN A 4 5.02 -10.80 22.47
N VAL A 5 5.10 -10.06 21.36
CA VAL A 5 5.12 -10.62 20.00
C VAL A 5 5.90 -9.64 19.11
N ALA A 6 6.91 -10.13 18.40
CA ALA A 6 7.50 -9.42 17.27
C ALA A 6 6.38 -8.99 16.30
N VAL A 7 6.45 -7.80 15.73
CA VAL A 7 5.41 -7.30 14.82
C VAL A 7 5.38 -8.19 13.57
N MET A 8 4.52 -9.20 13.58
CA MET A 8 4.34 -10.11 12.47
C MET A 8 3.32 -9.50 11.52
N VAL A 9 3.76 -9.07 10.33
CA VAL A 9 2.87 -8.60 9.28
C VAL A 9 2.45 -9.76 8.39
N VAL A 10 1.15 -9.85 8.16
CA VAL A 10 0.53 -10.90 7.38
C VAL A 10 -0.29 -10.27 6.27
N TRP A 11 -0.09 -10.72 5.03
CA TRP A 11 -0.88 -10.28 3.89
C TRP A 11 -1.78 -11.40 3.38
N TYR A 12 -2.99 -11.01 2.98
CA TYR A 12 -3.97 -11.87 2.34
C TYR A 12 -4.45 -11.26 1.03
N LYS A 13 -4.81 -12.12 0.08
CA LYS A 13 -5.56 -11.81 -1.14
C LYS A 13 -6.77 -12.74 -1.18
N ASP A 14 -7.98 -12.19 -1.19
CA ASP A 14 -9.24 -12.94 -1.16
C ASP A 14 -9.28 -13.98 -0.02
N ASP A 15 -8.84 -13.56 1.17
CA ASP A 15 -8.63 -14.39 2.38
C ASP A 15 -7.59 -15.51 2.26
N ILE A 16 -6.90 -15.62 1.14
CA ILE A 16 -5.78 -16.55 0.94
C ILE A 16 -4.51 -15.87 1.45
N LEU A 17 -3.81 -16.52 2.37
CA LEU A 17 -2.54 -16.06 2.91
C LEU A 17 -1.47 -16.03 1.81
N ILE A 18 -0.94 -14.84 1.52
CA ILE A 18 0.10 -14.65 0.49
C ILE A 18 1.48 -14.43 1.08
N PHE A 19 1.54 -13.87 2.30
CA PHE A 19 2.80 -13.54 2.95
C PHE A 19 2.69 -13.62 4.47
N ASN A 20 3.74 -14.13 5.11
CA ASN A 20 3.82 -14.23 6.56
C ASN A 20 5.20 -13.76 7.05
N GLY A 21 5.23 -12.64 7.77
CA GLY A 21 6.45 -12.08 8.36
C GLY A 21 7.35 -11.42 7.33
N THR A 22 8.35 -12.14 6.83
CA THR A 22 9.28 -11.68 5.78
C THR A 22 9.32 -12.59 4.56
N SER A 23 8.53 -13.67 4.55
CA SER A 23 8.59 -14.72 3.54
C SER A 23 7.24 -14.95 2.84
N PHE A 24 7.30 -15.21 1.53
CA PHE A 24 6.15 -15.69 0.77
C PHE A 24 5.73 -17.08 1.26
N VAL A 25 4.43 -17.27 1.42
CA VAL A 25 3.90 -18.61 1.67
C VAL A 25 3.88 -19.34 0.35
N LYS A 26 4.46 -20.55 0.30
CA LYS A 26 4.50 -21.38 -0.92
C LYS A 26 3.08 -21.74 -1.37
N SER A 27 2.47 -20.89 -2.19
CA SER A 27 1.22 -21.15 -2.88
C SER A 27 1.09 -20.23 -4.08
N THR A 28 0.87 -20.83 -5.27
CA THR A 28 0.22 -20.30 -6.50
C THR A 28 0.57 -18.92 -7.07
N LEU A 29 1.38 -18.13 -6.40
CA LEU A 29 1.74 -16.78 -6.78
C LEU A 29 3.09 -16.79 -7.47
N ASP A 30 3.18 -16.10 -8.61
CA ASP A 30 4.46 -15.83 -9.25
C ASP A 30 5.24 -14.83 -8.39
N GLU A 31 6.34 -15.28 -7.77
CA GLU A 31 7.22 -14.43 -6.96
C GLU A 31 7.80 -13.24 -7.75
N ASN A 32 7.75 -13.26 -9.08
CA ASN A 32 8.14 -12.11 -9.90
C ASN A 32 7.08 -11.00 -9.93
N SER A 33 5.80 -11.35 -9.73
CA SER A 33 4.66 -10.45 -9.75
C SER A 33 4.44 -9.73 -8.42
N TYR A 34 5.08 -10.18 -7.34
CA TYR A 34 4.91 -9.62 -6.00
C TYR A 34 6.26 -9.29 -5.37
N LYS A 35 6.37 -8.15 -4.70
CA LYS A 35 7.54 -7.81 -3.88
C LYS A 35 7.09 -7.20 -2.56
N ILE A 36 7.66 -7.68 -1.46
CA ILE A 36 7.55 -6.98 -0.18
C ILE A 36 8.73 -6.03 -0.01
N GLN A 37 8.42 -4.80 0.37
CA GLN A 37 9.39 -3.84 0.85
C GLN A 37 9.20 -3.66 2.35
N HIS A 38 10.31 -3.78 3.08
CA HIS A 38 10.38 -3.57 4.52
C HIS A 38 11.35 -2.43 4.76
N ASN A 39 10.88 -1.36 5.39
CA ASN A 39 11.66 -0.19 5.70
C ASN A 39 11.64 0.05 7.21
N VAL A 40 12.80 0.32 7.79
CA VAL A 40 12.97 0.54 9.22
C VAL A 40 13.63 1.89 9.43
N GLU A 41 12.96 2.75 10.17
CA GLU A 41 13.50 4.01 10.64
C GLU A 41 14.04 3.84 12.06
N VAL A 42 15.33 4.12 12.25
CA VAL A 42 16.03 3.93 13.52
C VAL A 42 15.89 5.18 14.39
N ASP A 43 15.56 4.97 15.66
CA ASP A 43 15.61 5.98 16.70
C ASP A 43 17.01 6.02 17.31
N PHE A 44 17.90 6.83 16.71
CA PHE A 44 19.28 6.97 17.19
C PHE A 44 19.36 7.61 18.59
N GLU A 45 18.32 8.31 19.05
CA GLU A 45 18.32 8.92 20.38
C GLU A 45 18.17 7.87 21.49
N LYS A 46 17.40 6.80 21.22
CA LYS A 46 17.28 5.64 22.14
C LYS A 46 18.46 4.68 22.06
N GLY A 47 19.27 4.80 21.00
CA GLY A 47 20.50 4.05 20.81
C GLY A 47 20.32 2.60 20.36
N CYS A 48 21.45 1.97 20.05
CA CYS A 48 21.54 0.57 19.65
C CYS A 48 22.23 -0.24 20.75
N THR A 49 21.72 -1.45 21.01
CA THR A 49 22.25 -2.33 22.05
C THR A 49 22.40 -3.75 21.54
N GLY A 50 23.53 -4.38 21.86
CA GLY A 50 23.78 -5.75 21.43
C GLY A 50 24.16 -5.88 19.95
N THR A 51 24.46 -7.11 19.57
CA THR A 51 24.92 -7.48 18.22
C THR A 51 23.99 -8.51 17.60
N CYS A 52 23.79 -8.38 16.30
CA CYS A 52 22.95 -9.25 15.49
C CYS A 52 23.66 -9.70 14.22
N ASP A 53 23.21 -10.84 13.72
CA ASP A 53 23.57 -11.43 12.43
C ASP A 53 22.43 -12.37 11.99
N ASP A 54 22.60 -13.04 10.84
CA ASP A 54 21.61 -13.96 10.27
C ASP A 54 21.25 -15.15 11.21
N THR A 55 22.13 -15.48 12.16
CA THR A 55 21.92 -16.56 13.13
C THR A 55 21.39 -16.08 14.47
N LYS A 56 21.54 -14.79 14.75
CA LYS A 56 21.19 -14.15 16.01
C LYS A 56 20.31 -12.92 15.76
N PRO A 57 18.98 -13.11 15.71
CA PRO A 57 18.05 -12.02 15.48
C PRO A 57 17.98 -11.08 16.69
N CYS A 58 17.60 -9.83 16.42
CA CYS A 58 17.42 -8.81 17.43
C CYS A 58 16.20 -9.07 18.34
N PRO A 59 16.24 -8.57 19.60
CA PRO A 59 15.09 -8.63 20.49
C PRO A 59 13.93 -7.79 19.96
N VAL A 60 12.72 -8.12 20.43
CA VAL A 60 11.48 -7.46 20.02
C VAL A 60 11.55 -5.94 20.21
N GLY A 61 11.07 -5.17 19.23
CA GLY A 61 11.10 -3.71 19.23
C GLY A 61 12.43 -3.11 18.75
N THR A 62 13.37 -3.95 18.32
CA THR A 62 14.63 -3.52 17.72
C THR A 62 14.87 -4.24 16.39
N SER A 63 15.60 -3.60 15.48
CA SER A 63 15.97 -4.17 14.17
C SER A 63 17.48 -4.19 14.00
N CYS A 64 17.96 -5.15 13.19
CA CYS A 64 19.38 -5.31 12.92
C CYS A 64 19.84 -4.30 11.87
N VAL A 65 20.60 -3.29 12.29
CA VAL A 65 21.18 -2.27 11.41
C VAL A 65 22.68 -2.23 11.68
N ASP A 66 23.49 -2.43 10.64
CA ASP A 66 24.96 -2.49 10.73
C ASP A 66 25.48 -3.46 11.82
N ASN A 67 24.87 -4.65 11.91
CA ASN A 67 25.16 -5.69 12.92
C ASN A 67 24.89 -5.28 14.38
N GLN A 68 24.11 -4.23 14.60
CA GLN A 68 23.66 -3.79 15.93
C GLN A 68 22.12 -3.82 16.01
N CYS A 69 21.59 -4.12 17.20
CA CYS A 69 20.14 -4.05 17.41
C CYS A 69 19.73 -2.64 17.84
N CYS A 70 19.07 -1.93 16.94
CA CYS A 70 18.69 -0.54 17.15
C CYS A 70 17.19 -0.42 17.43
N THR A 71 16.82 0.47 18.35
CA THR A 71 15.41 0.78 18.62
C THR A 71 14.80 1.45 17.39
N CYS A 72 13.63 0.97 16.97
CA CYS A 72 12.94 1.51 15.78
C CYS A 72 11.99 2.62 16.20
N SER A 73 12.00 3.76 15.50
CA SER A 73 10.97 4.80 15.64
C SER A 73 9.73 4.45 14.82
N ARG A 74 9.94 3.87 13.64
CA ARG A 74 8.89 3.50 12.69
C ARG A 74 9.32 2.31 11.84
N GLU A 75 8.37 1.46 11.53
CA GLU A 75 8.56 0.29 10.67
C GLU A 75 7.42 0.24 9.64
N GLU A 76 7.76 0.08 8.37
CA GLU A 76 6.82 0.11 7.26
C GLU A 76 6.93 -1.14 6.41
N PHE A 77 5.77 -1.72 6.08
CA PHE A 77 5.65 -2.88 5.21
C PHE A 77 4.76 -2.56 4.02
N THR A 78 5.32 -2.69 2.82
CA THR A 78 4.63 -2.37 1.57
C THR A 78 4.58 -3.60 0.68
N LEU A 79 3.36 -3.98 0.25
CA LEU A 79 3.15 -4.94 -0.82
C LEU A 79 3.15 -4.24 -2.17
N VAL A 80 4.09 -4.63 -3.02
CA VAL A 80 4.24 -4.11 -4.39
C VAL A 80 3.78 -5.19 -5.37
N LEU A 81 2.75 -4.87 -6.14
CA LEU A 81 2.28 -5.67 -7.26
C LEU A 81 3.01 -5.22 -8.55
N ARG A 82 3.52 -6.17 -9.34
CA ARG A 82 4.33 -5.94 -10.55
C ARG A 82 3.71 -6.65 -11.73
N ASN A 83 3.81 -6.06 -12.91
CA ASN A 83 3.31 -6.65 -14.16
C ASN A 83 1.85 -7.14 -14.03
N LEU A 84 0.97 -6.26 -13.52
CA LEU A 84 -0.41 -6.59 -13.18
C LEU A 84 -1.15 -7.30 -14.33
N SER A 85 -1.89 -8.33 -13.95
CA SER A 85 -2.85 -9.06 -14.76
C SER A 85 -4.25 -8.92 -14.17
N PHE A 86 -5.29 -9.28 -14.92
CA PHE A 86 -6.67 -9.28 -14.40
C PHE A 86 -6.83 -10.16 -13.16
N GLU A 87 -6.06 -11.24 -13.07
CA GLU A 87 -6.04 -12.16 -11.93
C GLU A 87 -5.52 -11.49 -10.64
N ASP A 88 -4.81 -10.37 -10.73
CA ASP A 88 -4.33 -9.60 -9.58
C ASP A 88 -5.40 -8.73 -8.93
N SER A 89 -6.58 -8.62 -9.55
CA SER A 89 -7.77 -8.05 -8.92
C SER A 89 -8.20 -8.90 -7.72
N GLY A 90 -8.70 -8.27 -6.67
CA GLY A 90 -9.14 -8.97 -5.47
C GLY A 90 -9.09 -8.08 -4.23
N ARG A 91 -9.50 -8.66 -3.11
CA ARG A 91 -9.48 -8.00 -1.79
C ARG A 91 -8.16 -8.29 -1.10
N TYR A 92 -7.34 -7.26 -0.90
CA TYR A 92 -6.06 -7.33 -0.21
C TYR A 92 -6.22 -6.89 1.23
N LYS A 93 -5.61 -7.64 2.14
CA LYS A 93 -5.67 -7.34 3.57
C LYS A 93 -4.29 -7.44 4.20
N CYS A 94 -3.88 -6.39 4.90
CA CYS A 94 -2.70 -6.37 5.75
C CYS A 94 -3.13 -6.44 7.21
N GLN A 95 -2.57 -7.40 7.95
CA GLN A 95 -2.82 -7.59 9.37
C GLN A 95 -1.50 -7.54 10.14
N ILE A 96 -1.45 -6.69 11.17
CA ILE A 96 -0.30 -6.52 12.03
C ILE A 96 -0.55 -7.28 13.35
N SER A 97 0.06 -8.46 13.51
CA SER A 97 -0.03 -9.30 14.72
C SER A 97 -1.49 -9.52 15.20
N ASN A 98 -1.70 -9.61 16.52
CA ASN A 98 -3.01 -9.68 17.17
C ASN A 98 -3.70 -8.31 17.31
N GLN A 99 -3.26 -7.28 16.58
CA GLN A 99 -3.95 -6.00 16.61
C GLN A 99 -5.25 -6.12 15.79
N SER A 100 -6.29 -5.43 16.27
CA SER A 100 -7.58 -5.34 15.58
C SER A 100 -7.50 -4.49 14.31
N GLU A 101 -6.43 -3.70 14.15
CA GLU A 101 -6.20 -2.85 13.00
C GLU A 101 -5.83 -3.70 11.79
N GLN A 102 -6.71 -3.66 10.79
CA GLN A 102 -6.57 -4.37 9.53
C GLN A 102 -6.76 -3.34 8.43
N LEU A 103 -5.74 -3.19 7.58
CA LEU A 103 -5.89 -2.41 6.36
C LEU A 103 -6.46 -3.34 5.30
N GLU A 104 -7.63 -2.99 4.76
CA GLU A 104 -8.28 -3.76 3.72
C GLU A 104 -8.52 -2.87 2.49
N PHE A 105 -8.16 -3.38 1.32
CA PHE A 105 -8.25 -2.67 0.05
C PHE A 105 -8.89 -3.58 -0.99
N GLN A 106 -9.84 -3.05 -1.76
CA GLN A 106 -10.30 -3.69 -2.98
C GLN A 106 -9.44 -3.18 -4.14
N VAL A 107 -8.72 -4.08 -4.81
CA VAL A 107 -7.95 -3.77 -6.03
C VAL A 107 -8.73 -4.30 -7.23
N GLU A 108 -8.90 -3.45 -8.23
CA GLU A 108 -9.52 -3.79 -9.51
C GLU A 108 -8.53 -3.45 -10.63
N VAL A 109 -8.07 -4.46 -11.35
CA VAL A 109 -7.23 -4.29 -12.54
C VAL A 109 -8.16 -4.17 -13.74
N LEU A 110 -8.10 -3.02 -14.41
CA LEU A 110 -8.95 -2.71 -15.56
C LEU A 110 -8.13 -2.80 -16.85
N GLU A 111 -8.77 -3.29 -17.92
CA GLU A 111 -8.24 -3.11 -19.26
C GLU A 111 -8.27 -1.61 -19.53
N SER A 112 -7.18 -1.05 -20.04
CA SER A 112 -7.02 0.39 -20.18
C SER A 112 -8.08 1.01 -21.10
N GLY A 113 -9.25 1.35 -20.56
CA GLY A 113 -10.18 2.33 -21.13
C GLY A 113 -9.84 3.77 -20.74
N LEU A 114 -8.81 3.97 -19.90
CA LEU A 114 -8.20 5.27 -19.65
C LEU A 114 -7.45 5.68 -20.92
N LYS A 115 -7.70 6.90 -21.41
CA LYS A 115 -6.92 7.45 -22.51
C LYS A 115 -5.47 7.62 -22.05
N GLY A 116 -4.59 6.78 -22.60
CA GLY A 116 -3.15 6.85 -22.41
C GLY A 116 -2.62 5.61 -21.70
N GLY A 117 -2.09 4.66 -22.47
CA GLY A 117 -1.11 3.71 -21.93
C GLY A 117 0.13 4.44 -21.42
N PHE A 118 0.91 3.86 -20.52
CA PHE A 118 2.11 4.45 -19.92
C PHE A 118 3.10 5.03 -20.96
N HIS A 119 2.86 6.25 -21.40
CA HIS A 119 3.78 7.10 -22.12
C HIS A 119 4.39 8.05 -21.09
N GLU A 120 5.66 8.39 -21.24
CA GLU A 120 6.43 9.26 -20.33
C GLU A 120 5.83 10.67 -20.10
N ASN A 121 4.69 10.99 -20.73
CA ASN A 121 4.04 12.29 -20.74
C ASN A 121 2.57 12.28 -20.24
N ILE A 122 2.12 11.22 -19.55
CA ILE A 122 0.78 11.22 -18.95
C ILE A 122 0.83 11.94 -17.61
N SER A 123 0.23 13.13 -17.59
CA SER A 123 -0.11 13.82 -16.36
C SER A 123 -1.45 13.30 -15.85
N TYR A 124 -1.45 12.64 -14.69
CA TYR A 124 -2.65 12.26 -13.94
C TYR A 124 -3.19 13.46 -13.13
N ASP A 125 -3.05 14.67 -13.66
CA ASP A 125 -3.53 15.91 -13.04
C ASP A 125 -4.89 16.29 -13.64
N HIS A 126 -5.94 15.93 -12.91
CA HIS A 126 -7.33 16.25 -13.19
C HIS A 126 -7.85 17.38 -12.30
N SER A 127 -6.97 18.17 -11.68
CA SER A 127 -7.34 19.16 -10.66
C SER A 127 -8.38 20.17 -11.15
N GLU A 128 -8.24 20.65 -12.38
CA GLU A 128 -9.18 21.60 -13.01
C GLU A 128 -10.58 20.99 -13.13
N CYS A 129 -10.69 19.81 -13.78
CA CYS A 129 -11.98 19.11 -13.92
C CYS A 129 -12.61 18.77 -12.57
N CYS A 130 -11.81 18.28 -11.62
CA CYS A 130 -12.30 17.97 -10.28
C CYS A 130 -12.84 19.19 -9.54
N GLN A 131 -12.21 20.36 -9.73
CA GLN A 131 -12.69 21.61 -9.17
C GLN A 131 -14.02 22.04 -9.80
N GLU A 132 -14.15 21.92 -11.12
CA GLU A 132 -15.40 22.21 -11.84
C GLU A 132 -16.55 21.26 -11.44
N LYS A 133 -16.25 19.98 -11.25
CA LYS A 133 -17.23 18.97 -10.82
C LYS A 133 -17.54 19.02 -9.32
N GLY A 134 -16.88 19.89 -8.57
CA GLY A 134 -17.17 20.10 -7.15
C GLY A 134 -16.74 18.95 -6.24
N ILE A 135 -15.64 18.27 -6.56
CA ILE A 135 -15.11 17.20 -5.71
C ILE A 135 -14.64 17.76 -4.37
N SER A 136 -15.05 17.09 -3.30
CA SER A 136 -14.80 17.48 -1.92
C SER A 136 -13.30 17.63 -1.65
N PRO A 137 -12.86 18.63 -0.85
CA PRO A 137 -11.44 18.83 -0.52
C PRO A 137 -10.73 17.59 0.02
N LEU A 138 -11.42 16.77 0.82
CA LEU A 138 -10.92 15.51 1.37
C LEU A 138 -10.60 14.44 0.31
N CYS A 139 -11.12 14.61 -0.90
CA CYS A 139 -11.06 13.66 -2.01
C CYS A 139 -10.22 14.18 -3.18
N ARG A 140 -9.71 15.41 -3.11
CA ARG A 140 -8.92 16.04 -4.18
C ARG A 140 -7.60 15.33 -4.44
N ALA A 141 -7.08 14.59 -3.46
CA ALA A 141 -5.89 13.79 -3.65
C ALA A 141 -6.05 12.72 -4.75
N MET A 142 -7.28 12.26 -5.03
CA MET A 142 -7.55 11.37 -6.17
C MET A 142 -7.34 12.06 -7.52
N CYS A 143 -7.53 13.38 -7.58
CA CYS A 143 -7.45 14.17 -8.79
C CYS A 143 -6.03 14.45 -9.25
N LYS A 144 -5.07 14.32 -8.34
CA LYS A 144 -3.65 14.46 -8.65
C LYS A 144 -2.85 13.50 -7.77
N PRO A 145 -2.83 12.19 -8.12
CA PRO A 145 -2.22 11.16 -7.29
C PRO A 145 -0.74 11.41 -6.98
N SER A 146 -0.03 12.16 -7.83
CA SER A 146 1.38 12.54 -7.59
C SER A 146 1.58 13.38 -6.33
N GLU A 147 0.56 14.11 -5.87
CA GLU A 147 0.59 14.96 -4.67
C GLU A 147 -0.20 14.34 -3.51
N MET A 148 -0.64 13.07 -3.63
CA MET A 148 -1.46 12.40 -2.61
C MET A 148 -0.74 12.31 -1.25
N ALA A 149 0.60 12.26 -1.24
CA ALA A 149 1.41 12.26 -0.01
C ALA A 149 1.40 13.62 0.72
N GLU A 150 1.04 14.72 0.04
CA GLU A 150 1.03 16.07 0.62
C GLU A 150 -0.32 16.42 1.27
N HIS A 151 -1.33 15.56 1.09
CA HIS A 151 -2.69 15.77 1.57
C HIS A 151 -3.17 14.58 2.40
N HIS A 152 -3.92 14.83 3.46
CA HIS A 152 -4.57 13.76 4.21
C HIS A 152 -5.72 13.18 3.36
N PHE A 153 -5.43 12.09 2.64
CA PHE A 153 -6.43 11.39 1.86
C PHE A 153 -7.14 10.35 2.74
N ASP A 154 -8.43 10.59 2.98
CA ASP A 154 -9.31 9.60 3.59
C ASP A 154 -10.32 9.11 2.53
N PRO A 155 -10.07 7.96 1.88
CA PRO A 155 -10.98 7.43 0.87
C PRO A 155 -12.36 7.09 1.42
N THR A 156 -12.50 6.86 2.74
CA THR A 156 -13.80 6.56 3.37
C THR A 156 -14.67 7.78 3.54
N SER A 157 -14.05 8.97 3.58
CA SER A 157 -14.75 10.26 3.61
C SER A 157 -15.29 10.68 2.23
N CYS A 158 -14.88 10.00 1.16
CA CYS A 158 -15.34 10.31 -0.19
C CYS A 158 -16.75 9.79 -0.45
N LYS A 159 -17.65 10.71 -0.81
CA LYS A 159 -19.03 10.35 -1.13
C LYS A 159 -19.09 9.68 -2.50
N THR A 160 -20.15 8.91 -2.74
CA THR A 160 -20.39 8.27 -4.04
C THR A 160 -20.33 9.25 -5.22
N ASP A 161 -20.74 10.50 -5.01
CA ASP A 161 -20.69 11.54 -6.04
C ASP A 161 -19.28 12.06 -6.30
N ASP A 162 -18.41 12.14 -5.28
CA ASP A 162 -16.99 12.48 -5.46
C ASP A 162 -16.32 11.45 -6.37
N TYR A 163 -16.58 10.16 -6.14
CA TYR A 163 -16.04 9.07 -6.95
C TYR A 163 -16.58 9.08 -8.38
N LYS A 164 -17.90 9.25 -8.57
CA LYS A 164 -18.51 9.36 -9.91
C LYS A 164 -17.95 10.55 -10.70
N ASN A 165 -17.81 11.70 -10.05
CA ASN A 165 -17.28 12.91 -10.66
C ASN A 165 -15.80 12.74 -11.03
N PHE A 166 -15.01 12.14 -10.14
CA PHE A 166 -13.62 11.79 -10.44
C PHE A 166 -13.52 10.87 -11.64
N LEU A 167 -14.31 9.78 -11.68
CA LEU A 167 -14.33 8.88 -12.82
C LEU A 167 -14.70 9.61 -14.11
N SER A 168 -15.63 10.58 -14.08
CA SER A 168 -15.97 11.38 -15.25
C SER A 168 -14.80 12.24 -15.76
N CYS A 169 -13.93 12.69 -14.86
CA CYS A 169 -12.73 13.46 -15.19
C CYS A 169 -11.57 12.58 -15.68
N ALA A 170 -11.43 11.38 -15.11
CA ALA A 170 -10.36 10.45 -15.42
C ALA A 170 -10.63 9.58 -16.66
N THR A 171 -11.88 9.54 -17.14
CA THR A 171 -12.32 8.70 -18.28
C THR A 171 -13.07 9.54 -19.31
N ASP A 172 -13.51 8.94 -20.43
CA ASP A 172 -14.43 9.60 -21.38
C ASP A 172 -15.83 9.75 -20.77
N ASN A 173 -15.97 10.67 -19.79
CA ASN A 173 -17.22 11.04 -19.13
C ASN A 173 -17.90 9.88 -18.36
N GLY A 174 -17.12 8.92 -17.85
CA GLY A 174 -17.61 7.75 -17.13
C GLY A 174 -17.85 6.53 -18.02
N ASN A 175 -17.62 6.61 -19.35
CA ASN A 175 -17.64 5.44 -20.20
C ASN A 175 -16.43 4.55 -19.88
N ARG A 176 -16.69 3.47 -19.15
CA ARG A 176 -15.80 2.33 -19.07
C ARG A 176 -15.89 1.62 -20.43
N SER A 177 -14.91 1.82 -21.30
CA SER A 177 -14.78 1.00 -22.50
C SER A 177 -14.37 -0.40 -22.07
N HIS A 178 -15.36 -1.25 -21.80
CA HIS A 178 -15.18 -2.69 -21.74
C HIS A 178 -15.20 -3.20 -23.19
N VAL A 179 -14.02 -3.35 -23.79
CA VAL A 179 -13.84 -4.23 -24.95
C VAL A 179 -13.24 -5.51 -24.45
#